data_AF-A0A1C7MCU9-F1
#
_entry.id   AF-A0A1C7MCU9-F1
#
_cell.length_a   1.000
_cell.length_b   1.000
_cell.length_c   1.000
_cell.angle_alpha   90.00
_cell.angle_beta   90.00
_cell.angle_gamma   90.00
#
_symmetry.space_group_name_H-M   'P 1'
#
loop_
_entity.id
_entity.type
_entity.pdbx_description
1 polymer ?
#
loop_
_entity_poly.entity_id
_entity_poly.type
_entity_poly.pdbx_seq_one_letter_code
_entity_poly.pdbx_strand_id
1 'polypeptide(L)'
;MDTPELESHVRHALALGKFWLSSDPRPRKKIDFQASSGTGVSDVQFLPGHDNRWLATVSKGIWSMISCWDIGSSSDQSANVPARKVADWCPKGAIFSGFVVNSDPNSDGNVATSVTTGGGASKSIEILSISGRDGERPTFHSICNIATTFRPINMEGNIITFSDDSSDTVVMNWKANTIALLRSTEDSSDQHFQYNRCLQVVFAYKSILIVRARSIELFPEPELRSSDGQFVTHHPIAYHSFGWVDGVSVSPQLHCSASGIPDPHEALSILVRAESDNPWSSDVHKLELYVLHPNFEYVDSAAAPISPYLFPPVHSTLSSPSVRGFLRCTDIILGQYGTAIWIQPRPSRGPDLTFFDVHSSETQAPERASSRESLAAAVFAGPLQRNHAKLNLGARMLWTQTVDNSHWTALDYDEEIGRIALGSNQGVVTVLELA
;
A
#
# COMPACT_ATOMS: atom_id res chain seq x y z
N MET A 1 1.13 27.81 10.34
CA MET A 1 2.33 27.07 10.75
C MET A 1 3.20 28.00 11.57
N ASP A 2 3.52 27.61 12.80
CA ASP A 2 4.39 28.40 13.66
C ASP A 2 5.86 28.26 13.20
N THR A 3 6.70 29.24 13.49
CA THR A 3 8.13 29.22 13.11
C THR A 3 8.89 27.96 13.59
N PRO A 4 8.76 27.52 14.86
CA PRO A 4 9.39 26.27 15.33
C PRO A 4 8.89 25.01 14.63
N GLU A 5 7.62 24.98 14.24
CA GLU A 5 7.02 23.84 13.53
C GLU A 5 7.62 23.72 12.13
N LEU A 6 7.68 24.84 11.39
CA LEU A 6 8.34 24.90 10.09
C LEU A 6 9.81 24.51 10.17
N GLU A 7 10.54 25.01 11.17
CA GLU A 7 11.93 24.66 11.40
C GLU A 7 12.10 23.15 11.66
N SER A 8 11.21 22.55 12.46
CA SER A 8 11.19 21.11 12.72
C SER A 8 10.99 20.31 11.42
N HIS A 9 10.00 20.68 10.61
CA HIS A 9 9.73 20.02 9.31
C HIS A 9 10.90 20.16 8.34
N VAL A 10 11.51 21.33 8.23
CA VAL A 10 12.68 21.55 7.35
C VAL A 10 13.86 20.70 7.82
N ARG A 11 14.15 20.67 9.13
CA ARG A 11 15.23 19.83 9.68
C ARG A 11 14.97 18.35 9.43
N HIS A 12 13.73 17.90 9.59
CA HIS A 12 13.32 16.53 9.32
C HIS A 12 13.49 16.17 7.85
N ALA A 13 12.96 16.97 6.92
CA ALA A 13 13.11 16.78 5.49
C ALA A 13 14.59 16.75 5.06
N LEU A 14 15.43 17.62 5.63
CA LEU A 14 16.88 17.61 5.38
C LEU A 14 17.55 16.32 5.91
N ALA A 15 17.14 15.81 7.06
CA ALA A 15 17.66 14.57 7.61
C ALA A 15 17.25 13.37 6.75
N LEU A 16 15.99 13.33 6.30
CA LEU A 16 15.50 12.29 5.39
C LEU A 16 16.19 12.35 4.02
N GLY A 17 16.38 13.55 3.47
CA GLY A 17 17.18 13.75 2.26
C GLY A 17 18.60 13.21 2.42
N LYS A 18 19.27 13.50 3.53
CA LYS A 18 20.60 12.93 3.84
C LYS A 18 20.59 11.41 3.92
N PHE A 19 19.55 10.81 4.51
CA PHE A 19 19.38 9.36 4.54
C PHE A 19 19.29 8.78 3.11
N TRP A 20 18.49 9.39 2.23
CA TRP A 20 18.37 8.92 0.85
C TRP A 20 19.63 9.14 0.01
N LEU A 21 20.38 10.20 0.27
CA LEU A 21 21.65 10.48 -0.40
C LEU A 21 22.84 9.67 0.17
N SER A 22 22.68 9.00 1.32
CA SER A 22 23.74 8.21 1.94
C SER A 22 24.10 6.97 1.11
N SER A 23 25.39 6.61 1.08
CA SER A 23 25.88 5.36 0.49
C SER A 23 25.58 4.13 1.36
N ASP A 24 25.35 4.32 2.65
CA ASP A 24 24.98 3.26 3.62
C ASP A 24 23.74 3.74 4.42
N PRO A 25 22.55 3.69 3.81
CA PRO A 25 21.32 4.13 4.44
C PRO A 25 20.88 3.11 5.51
N ARG A 26 20.92 3.51 6.79
CA ARG A 26 20.46 2.67 7.91
C ARG A 26 19.39 3.41 8.72
N PRO A 27 18.33 2.71 9.14
CA PRO A 27 17.36 3.29 10.06
C PRO A 27 18.06 3.85 11.30
N ARG A 28 17.68 5.07 11.69
CA ARG A 28 18.21 5.76 12.86
C ARG A 28 17.69 5.14 14.15
N LYS A 29 16.42 4.74 14.14
CA LYS A 29 15.73 4.16 15.30
C LYS A 29 14.91 2.96 14.87
N LYS A 30 14.79 2.01 15.80
CA LYS A 30 13.99 0.80 15.66
C LYS A 30 13.13 0.65 16.91
N ILE A 31 11.84 0.38 16.69
CA ILE A 31 10.88 0.08 17.75
C ILE A 31 10.26 -1.28 17.42
N ASP A 32 10.41 -2.25 18.32
CA ASP A 32 9.74 -3.54 18.22
C ASP A 32 8.68 -3.64 19.32
N PHE A 33 7.50 -4.14 18.97
CA PHE A 33 6.46 -4.46 19.95
C PHE A 33 5.62 -5.66 19.49
N GLN A 34 5.05 -6.37 20.47
CA GLN A 34 4.17 -7.50 20.21
C GLN A 34 2.75 -6.99 19.98
N ALA A 35 2.27 -7.04 18.74
CA ALA A 35 0.92 -6.63 18.39
C ALA A 35 -0.15 -7.69 18.72
N SER A 36 0.20 -8.97 18.54
CA SER A 36 -0.65 -10.11 18.85
C SER A 36 0.17 -11.31 19.34
N SER A 37 -0.31 -12.01 20.37
CA SER A 37 0.35 -13.23 20.86
C SER A 37 -0.11 -14.46 20.08
N GLY A 38 0.73 -14.93 19.15
CA GLY A 38 0.51 -16.20 18.44
C GLY A 38 -0.31 -16.10 17.15
N THR A 39 -0.66 -14.90 16.70
CA THR A 39 -1.27 -14.69 15.37
C THR A 39 -0.46 -13.68 14.58
N GLY A 40 -0.36 -13.90 13.27
CA GLY A 40 0.36 -12.98 12.38
C GLY A 40 -0.36 -11.65 12.20
N VAL A 41 0.41 -10.59 11.98
CA VAL A 41 -0.09 -9.28 11.54
C VAL A 41 -0.28 -9.34 10.03
N SER A 42 -1.53 -9.28 9.56
CA SER A 42 -1.82 -9.32 8.13
C SER A 42 -1.74 -7.97 7.44
N ASP A 43 -2.00 -6.90 8.18
CA ASP A 43 -2.01 -5.54 7.66
C ASP A 43 -1.42 -4.61 8.73
N VAL A 44 -0.65 -3.63 8.30
CA VAL A 44 -0.10 -2.56 9.13
C VAL A 44 -0.22 -1.28 8.33
N GLN A 45 -0.78 -0.21 8.90
CA GLN A 45 -0.89 1.08 8.22
C GLN A 45 -0.76 2.24 9.21
N PHE A 46 -0.05 3.30 8.85
CA PHE A 46 -0.01 4.56 9.60
C PHE A 46 -1.38 5.24 9.54
N LEU A 47 -1.79 5.89 10.64
CA LEU A 47 -3.06 6.60 10.73
C LEU A 47 -2.83 8.11 10.61
N PRO A 48 -3.28 8.76 9.51
CA PRO A 48 -3.23 10.20 9.37
C PRO A 48 -4.01 10.94 10.46
N GLY A 49 -3.62 12.17 10.77
CA GLY A 49 -4.39 13.06 11.67
C GLY A 49 -4.12 12.88 13.16
N HIS A 50 -3.19 11.99 13.51
CA HIS A 50 -2.83 11.70 14.91
C HIS A 50 -1.36 12.03 15.19
N ASP A 51 -0.92 13.22 14.79
CA ASP A 51 0.46 13.71 14.92
C ASP A 51 1.51 12.74 14.40
N ASN A 52 1.15 11.92 13.41
CA ASN A 52 2.05 10.92 12.82
C ASN A 52 2.51 9.85 13.83
N ARG A 53 1.78 9.67 14.93
CA ARG A 53 2.12 8.75 16.03
C ARG A 53 1.34 7.47 16.05
N TRP A 54 0.24 7.37 15.30
CA TRP A 54 -0.66 6.24 15.41
C TRP A 54 -0.46 5.25 14.27
N LEU A 55 -0.56 3.96 14.62
CA LEU A 55 -0.42 2.84 13.71
C LEU A 55 -1.59 1.88 13.92
N ALA A 56 -2.28 1.52 12.85
CA ALA A 56 -3.27 0.46 12.84
C ALA A 56 -2.62 -0.87 12.45
N THR A 57 -3.04 -1.95 13.11
CA THR A 57 -2.62 -3.32 12.77
C THR A 57 -3.84 -4.22 12.69
N VAL A 58 -3.87 -5.12 11.71
CA VAL A 58 -4.84 -6.21 11.64
C VAL A 58 -4.14 -7.52 11.97
N SER A 59 -4.70 -8.28 12.91
CA SER A 59 -4.25 -9.65 13.21
C SER A 59 -5.33 -10.66 12.84
N LYS A 60 -4.92 -11.79 12.25
CA LYS A 60 -5.82 -12.87 11.79
C LYS A 60 -5.63 -14.12 12.66
N GLY A 61 -6.47 -14.25 13.69
CA GLY A 61 -6.54 -15.44 14.55
C GLY A 61 -7.79 -16.28 14.32
N ILE A 62 -8.33 -16.86 15.39
CA ILE A 62 -9.69 -17.44 15.38
C ILE A 62 -10.72 -16.36 15.02
N TRP A 63 -10.50 -15.14 15.54
CA TRP A 63 -11.19 -13.93 15.14
C TRP A 63 -10.15 -12.91 14.66
N SER A 64 -10.57 -12.04 13.76
CA SER A 64 -9.74 -10.92 13.34
C SER A 64 -9.90 -9.75 14.32
N MET A 65 -8.80 -9.01 14.53
CA MET A 65 -8.77 -7.84 15.42
C MET A 65 -8.02 -6.70 14.74
N ILE A 66 -8.63 -5.51 14.75
CA ILE A 66 -7.94 -4.25 14.48
C ILE A 66 -7.42 -3.73 15.84
N SER A 67 -6.16 -3.31 15.89
CA SER A 67 -5.59 -2.62 17.05
C SER A 67 -4.95 -1.32 16.59
N CYS A 68 -5.17 -0.25 17.34
CA CYS A 68 -4.51 1.03 17.18
C CYS A 68 -3.42 1.18 18.23
N TRP A 69 -2.25 1.65 17.81
CA TRP A 69 -1.05 1.78 18.62
C TRP A 69 -0.54 3.21 18.57
N ASP A 70 -0.18 3.77 19.72
CA ASP A 70 0.61 4.98 19.82
C ASP A 70 2.09 4.57 19.90
N ILE A 71 2.83 4.88 18.84
CA ILE A 71 4.26 4.55 18.70
C ILE A 71 5.17 5.72 19.13
N GLY A 72 4.59 6.81 19.64
CA GLY A 72 5.32 8.00 20.09
C GLY A 72 5.78 8.93 18.97
N SER A 73 6.18 10.15 19.36
CA SER A 73 6.74 11.14 18.44
C SER A 73 8.24 10.90 18.23
N SER A 74 8.73 11.20 17.03
CA SER A 74 10.18 11.23 16.76
C SER A 74 10.90 12.34 17.51
N SER A 75 10.18 13.38 17.95
CA SER A 75 10.76 14.49 18.73
C SER A 75 11.12 14.11 20.16
N ASP A 76 10.48 13.08 20.72
CA ASP A 76 10.70 12.62 22.10
C ASP A 76 11.97 11.74 22.19
N GLN A 77 13.12 12.34 21.92
CA GLN A 77 14.42 11.66 21.98
C GLN A 77 14.81 11.22 23.40
N SER A 78 14.10 11.67 24.43
CA SER A 78 14.47 11.50 25.84
C SER A 78 13.84 10.29 26.53
N ALA A 79 12.88 9.60 25.91
CA ALA A 79 12.27 8.42 26.50
C ALA A 79 12.02 7.33 25.45
N ASN A 80 12.59 6.14 25.67
CA ASN A 80 12.17 4.88 25.02
C ASN A 80 10.76 4.52 25.49
N VAL A 81 9.76 5.34 25.16
CA VAL A 81 8.37 5.04 25.46
C VAL A 81 7.98 3.84 24.61
N PRO A 82 7.60 2.71 25.22
CA PRO A 82 7.18 1.55 24.45
C PRO A 82 5.90 1.86 23.70
N ALA A 83 5.75 1.30 22.50
CA ALA A 83 4.50 1.40 21.75
C ALA A 83 3.34 0.89 22.61
N ARG A 84 2.26 1.68 22.68
CA ARG A 84 1.13 1.43 23.58
C ARG A 84 -0.14 1.22 22.77
N LYS A 85 -0.83 0.09 23.00
CA LYS A 85 -2.16 -0.15 22.40
C LYS A 85 -3.17 0.86 22.95
N VAL A 86 -3.67 1.75 22.11
CA VAL A 86 -4.64 2.78 22.51
C VAL A 86 -6.07 2.31 22.35
N ALA A 87 -6.40 1.59 21.28
CA ALA A 87 -7.74 1.09 20.99
C ALA A 87 -7.68 -0.29 20.32
N ASP A 88 -8.75 -1.06 20.41
CA ASP A 88 -8.94 -2.28 19.64
C ASP A 88 -10.40 -2.47 19.23
N TRP A 89 -10.59 -3.25 18.17
CA TRP A 89 -11.90 -3.61 17.64
C TRP A 89 -11.88 -5.06 17.18
N CYS A 90 -12.72 -5.88 17.82
CA CYS A 90 -12.77 -7.33 17.63
C CYS A 90 -14.21 -7.83 17.75
N PRO A 91 -15.06 -7.60 16.72
CA PRO A 91 -16.38 -8.21 16.66
C PRO A 91 -16.29 -9.73 16.76
N LYS A 92 -17.15 -10.33 17.58
CA LYS A 92 -17.12 -11.78 17.84
C LYS A 92 -17.43 -12.56 16.57
N GLY A 93 -16.62 -13.57 16.25
CA GLY A 93 -16.85 -14.44 15.09
C GLY A 93 -16.56 -13.78 13.75
N ALA A 94 -15.93 -12.60 13.74
CA ALA A 94 -15.61 -11.87 12.52
C ALA A 94 -14.26 -12.31 11.94
N ILE A 95 -14.22 -12.40 10.61
CA ILE A 95 -13.00 -12.58 9.82
C ILE A 95 -12.88 -11.38 8.88
N PHE A 96 -11.69 -10.78 8.82
CA PHE A 96 -11.42 -9.64 7.93
C PHE A 96 -10.74 -10.09 6.65
N SER A 97 -11.23 -9.59 5.51
CA SER A 97 -10.73 -9.94 4.17
C SER A 97 -10.15 -8.76 3.39
N GLY A 98 -10.30 -7.53 3.90
CA GLY A 98 -9.70 -6.30 3.36
C GLY A 98 -9.72 -5.21 4.40
N PHE A 99 -8.74 -4.31 4.36
CA PHE A 99 -8.53 -3.25 5.34
C PHE A 99 -7.92 -2.03 4.64
N VAL A 100 -8.41 -0.84 4.96
CA VAL A 100 -7.88 0.42 4.42
C VAL A 100 -7.99 1.52 5.47
N VAL A 101 -6.97 2.38 5.54
CA VAL A 101 -6.96 3.62 6.31
C VAL A 101 -7.43 4.77 5.41
N ASN A 102 -8.17 5.72 5.99
CA ASN A 102 -8.54 6.95 5.33
C ASN A 102 -7.33 7.88 5.17
N SER A 103 -7.05 8.31 3.94
CA SER A 103 -5.98 9.26 3.65
C SER A 103 -6.29 10.68 4.17
N ASP A 104 -7.56 11.04 4.36
CA ASP A 104 -7.96 12.33 4.92
C ASP A 104 -7.88 12.30 6.46
N PRO A 105 -6.94 13.01 7.08
CA PRO A 105 -6.78 13.06 8.54
C PRO A 105 -7.97 13.65 9.28
N ASN A 106 -8.82 14.42 8.60
CA ASN A 106 -9.96 15.12 9.20
C ASN A 106 -11.30 14.39 8.98
N SER A 107 -11.28 13.21 8.35
CA SER A 107 -12.50 12.45 8.13
C SER A 107 -13.01 11.83 9.42
N ASP A 108 -14.34 11.78 9.56
CA ASP A 108 -14.99 11.07 10.68
C ASP A 108 -14.68 9.57 10.64
N GLY A 109 -14.52 8.98 9.45
CA GLY A 109 -14.20 7.57 9.29
C GLY A 109 -12.69 7.38 9.09
N ASN A 110 -12.01 6.79 10.08
CA ASN A 110 -10.57 6.63 10.06
C ASN A 110 -10.12 5.38 9.31
N VAL A 111 -10.87 4.28 9.41
CA VAL A 111 -10.55 3.01 8.75
C VAL A 111 -11.81 2.32 8.22
N ALA A 112 -11.65 1.50 7.20
CA ALA A 112 -12.70 0.61 6.73
C ALA A 112 -12.19 -0.83 6.59
N THR A 113 -13.04 -1.81 6.91
CA THR A 113 -12.67 -3.23 6.83
C THR A 113 -13.82 -4.06 6.29
N SER A 114 -13.52 -5.04 5.43
CA SER A 114 -14.51 -6.05 5.03
C SER A 114 -14.62 -7.10 6.13
N VAL A 115 -15.85 -7.38 6.57
CA VAL A 115 -16.18 -8.22 7.71
C VAL A 115 -17.09 -9.35 7.24
N THR A 116 -16.67 -10.57 7.53
CA THR A 116 -17.50 -11.77 7.35
C THR A 116 -17.86 -12.35 8.72
N THR A 117 -19.15 -12.57 8.97
CA THR A 117 -19.65 -13.15 10.23
C THR A 117 -20.55 -14.38 9.98
N GLY A 118 -20.85 -15.13 11.05
CA GLY A 118 -21.85 -16.21 11.00
C GLY A 118 -21.50 -17.35 10.04
N GLY A 119 -20.21 -17.73 9.96
CA GLY A 119 -19.76 -18.80 9.06
C GLY A 119 -19.82 -18.44 7.57
N GLY A 120 -19.85 -17.15 7.22
CA GLY A 120 -19.91 -16.69 5.83
C GLY A 120 -21.27 -16.15 5.39
N ALA A 121 -22.29 -16.21 6.25
CA ALA A 121 -23.66 -15.84 5.91
C ALA A 121 -23.84 -14.32 5.68
N SER A 122 -23.08 -13.49 6.39
CA SER A 122 -23.14 -12.03 6.24
C SER A 122 -21.76 -11.48 5.92
N LYS A 123 -21.70 -10.67 4.86
CA LYS A 123 -20.53 -9.91 4.43
C LYS A 123 -20.92 -8.44 4.35
N SER A 124 -20.08 -7.59 4.92
CA SER A 124 -20.27 -6.14 4.89
C SER A 124 -18.93 -5.42 5.03
N ILE A 125 -18.88 -4.15 4.66
CA ILE A 125 -17.77 -3.27 5.00
C ILE A 125 -18.20 -2.43 6.20
N GLU A 126 -17.39 -2.45 7.25
CA GLU A 126 -17.56 -1.61 8.44
C GLU A 126 -16.60 -0.42 8.34
N ILE A 127 -17.15 0.79 8.38
CA ILE A 127 -16.37 2.03 8.51
C ILE A 127 -16.32 2.39 9.98
N LEU A 128 -15.11 2.52 10.50
CA LEU A 128 -14.85 2.76 11.91
C LEU A 128 -14.24 4.14 12.11
N SER A 129 -14.66 4.77 13.20
CA SER A 129 -14.07 6.00 13.71
C SER A 129 -13.35 5.71 15.03
N ILE A 130 -12.26 6.42 15.29
CA ILE A 130 -11.52 6.39 16.53
C ILE A 130 -11.84 7.67 17.29
N SER A 131 -12.61 7.55 18.37
CA SER A 131 -12.91 8.68 19.24
C SER A 131 -12.36 8.45 20.64
N GLY A 132 -11.92 9.53 21.27
CA GLY A 132 -11.56 9.60 22.68
C GLY A 132 -11.73 11.03 23.15
N ARG A 133 -12.45 11.24 24.26
CA ARG A 133 -12.50 12.56 24.92
C ARG A 133 -11.19 12.81 25.66
N ASP A 134 -10.87 14.07 25.96
CA ASP A 134 -9.69 14.41 26.76
C ASP A 134 -9.65 13.58 28.06
N GLY A 135 -8.64 12.72 28.17
CA GLY A 135 -8.44 11.82 29.31
C GLY A 135 -9.12 10.45 29.22
N GLU A 136 -10.00 10.22 28.24
CA GLU A 136 -10.57 8.89 27.96
C GLU A 136 -9.66 8.09 27.02
N ARG A 137 -9.67 6.76 27.18
CA ARG A 137 -8.95 5.88 26.29
C ARG A 137 -9.65 5.87 24.92
N PRO A 138 -8.94 6.08 23.80
CA PRO A 138 -9.53 6.00 22.47
C PRO A 138 -10.22 4.64 22.24
N THR A 139 -11.35 4.66 21.55
CA THR A 139 -12.10 3.45 21.20
C THR A 139 -12.56 3.50 19.75
N PHE A 140 -12.62 2.32 19.12
CA PHE A 140 -13.23 2.19 17.81
C PHE A 140 -14.74 2.08 17.94
N HIS A 141 -15.47 2.80 17.09
CA HIS A 141 -16.91 2.67 16.94
C HIS A 141 -17.27 2.61 15.46
N SER A 142 -18.21 1.72 15.10
CA SER A 142 -18.73 1.67 13.74
C SER A 142 -19.66 2.86 13.50
N ILE A 143 -19.43 3.57 12.41
CA ILE A 143 -20.22 4.73 11.99
C ILE A 143 -21.03 4.46 10.73
N CYS A 144 -20.67 3.45 9.95
CA CYS A 144 -21.38 3.03 8.74
C CYS A 144 -21.13 1.54 8.46
N ASN A 145 -22.19 0.83 8.08
CA ASN A 145 -22.13 -0.55 7.59
C ASN A 145 -22.65 -0.58 6.15
N ILE A 146 -21.86 -1.14 5.25
CA ILE A 146 -22.20 -1.30 3.82
C ILE A 146 -22.36 -2.79 3.56
N ALA A 147 -23.58 -3.26 3.31
CA ALA A 147 -23.84 -4.66 2.99
C ALA A 147 -23.29 -5.00 1.58
N THR A 148 -22.15 -5.68 1.52
CA THR A 148 -21.49 -6.06 0.26
C THR A 148 -20.52 -7.22 0.47
N THR A 149 -20.25 -7.96 -0.61
CA THR A 149 -19.23 -9.01 -0.65
C THR A 149 -17.85 -8.49 -1.08
N PHE A 150 -17.77 -7.20 -1.46
CA PHE A 150 -16.57 -6.56 -1.98
C PHE A 150 -15.59 -6.23 -0.84
N ARG A 151 -14.35 -5.90 -1.22
CA ARG A 151 -13.28 -5.51 -0.28
C ARG A 151 -12.98 -4.02 -0.44
N PRO A 152 -12.79 -3.26 0.66
CA PRO A 152 -12.34 -1.88 0.55
C PRO A 152 -10.92 -1.83 -0.02
N ILE A 153 -10.68 -0.89 -0.93
CA ILE A 153 -9.39 -0.71 -1.60
C ILE A 153 -8.77 0.65 -1.30
N ASN A 154 -9.54 1.73 -1.35
CA ASN A 154 -9.11 3.09 -1.00
C ASN A 154 -10.21 3.80 -0.20
N MET A 155 -9.81 4.72 0.67
CA MET A 155 -10.70 5.62 1.40
C MET A 155 -10.06 7.01 1.49
N GLU A 156 -10.77 8.04 1.02
CA GLU A 156 -10.33 9.44 1.04
C GLU A 156 -11.51 10.33 1.44
N GLY A 157 -11.42 10.94 2.61
CA GLY A 157 -12.48 11.79 3.16
C GLY A 157 -13.78 11.01 3.34
N ASN A 158 -14.81 11.42 2.61
CA ASN A 158 -16.13 10.76 2.62
C ASN A 158 -16.29 9.74 1.49
N ILE A 159 -15.27 9.55 0.65
CA ILE A 159 -15.30 8.61 -0.46
C ILE A 159 -14.61 7.32 -0.06
N ILE A 160 -15.26 6.19 -0.34
CA ILE A 160 -14.68 4.86 -0.21
C ILE A 160 -14.79 4.16 -1.56
N THR A 161 -13.75 3.42 -1.93
CA THR A 161 -13.77 2.52 -3.07
C THR A 161 -13.63 1.09 -2.60
N PHE A 162 -14.41 0.20 -3.21
CA PHE A 162 -14.36 -1.21 -2.91
C PHE A 162 -14.58 -2.02 -4.18
N SER A 163 -13.92 -3.16 -4.28
CA SER A 163 -13.87 -3.96 -5.50
C SER A 163 -14.11 -5.43 -5.21
N ASP A 164 -14.60 -6.14 -6.22
CA ASP A 164 -14.57 -7.59 -6.24
C ASP A 164 -13.20 -8.11 -6.71
N ASP A 165 -13.06 -9.45 -6.73
CA ASP A 165 -11.84 -10.09 -7.20
C ASP A 165 -11.81 -10.27 -8.75
N SER A 166 -12.78 -9.67 -9.48
CA SER A 166 -13.01 -9.86 -10.92
C SER A 166 -12.90 -8.58 -11.75
N SER A 167 -13.93 -7.74 -11.76
CA SER A 167 -14.10 -6.67 -12.75
C SER A 167 -14.82 -5.42 -12.24
N ASP A 168 -15.66 -5.53 -11.22
CA ASP A 168 -16.48 -4.43 -10.73
C ASP A 168 -15.80 -3.71 -9.56
N THR A 169 -15.79 -2.37 -9.62
CA THR A 169 -15.33 -1.50 -8.53
C THR A 169 -16.37 -0.43 -8.28
N VAL A 170 -16.76 -0.24 -7.03
CA VAL A 170 -17.74 0.77 -6.62
C VAL A 170 -16.99 1.96 -6.02
N VAL A 171 -17.40 3.16 -6.41
CA VAL A 171 -17.02 4.42 -5.76
C VAL A 171 -18.25 4.92 -5.02
N MET A 172 -18.13 5.14 -3.72
CA MET A 172 -19.26 5.52 -2.86
C MET A 172 -18.89 6.70 -1.98
N ASN A 173 -19.74 7.72 -1.94
CA ASN A 173 -19.76 8.67 -0.84
C ASN A 173 -20.60 8.07 0.29
N TRP A 174 -19.94 7.56 1.33
CA TRP A 174 -20.62 6.79 2.37
C TRP A 174 -21.48 7.66 3.30
N LYS A 175 -21.25 8.98 3.36
CA LYS A 175 -22.10 9.92 4.10
C LYS A 175 -23.34 10.34 3.31
N ALA A 176 -23.15 10.67 2.04
CA ALA A 176 -24.24 11.11 1.17
C ALA A 176 -25.06 9.95 0.59
N ASN A 177 -24.59 8.71 0.78
CA ASN A 177 -25.17 7.50 0.20
C ASN A 177 -25.33 7.60 -1.33
N THR A 178 -24.31 8.15 -1.99
CA THR A 178 -24.23 8.22 -3.45
C THR A 178 -23.15 7.28 -3.98
N ILE A 179 -23.42 6.63 -5.10
CA ILE A 179 -22.61 5.55 -5.66
C ILE A 179 -22.42 5.72 -7.18
N ALA A 180 -21.32 5.16 -7.67
CA ALA A 180 -21.08 4.89 -9.09
C ALA A 180 -20.39 3.52 -9.24
N LEU A 181 -20.70 2.81 -10.31
CA LEU A 181 -20.08 1.53 -10.64
C LEU A 181 -19.06 1.71 -11.77
N LEU A 182 -17.83 1.27 -11.55
CA LEU A 182 -16.76 1.22 -12.54
C LEU A 182 -16.59 -0.24 -12.96
N ARG A 183 -16.93 -0.56 -14.22
CA ARG A 183 -16.89 -1.92 -14.75
C ARG A 183 -15.80 -2.07 -15.80
N SER A 184 -14.86 -2.99 -15.53
CA SER A 184 -13.81 -3.39 -16.49
C SER A 184 -14.39 -3.96 -17.79
N THR A 185 -13.62 -3.87 -18.87
CA THR A 185 -13.96 -4.41 -20.20
C THR A 185 -13.69 -5.91 -20.36
N GLU A 186 -12.92 -6.53 -19.46
CA GLU A 186 -12.62 -7.96 -19.57
C GLU A 186 -13.80 -8.83 -19.11
N ASP A 187 -14.45 -9.50 -20.08
CA ASP A 187 -15.46 -10.50 -19.79
C ASP A 187 -14.81 -11.76 -19.17
N SER A 188 -15.38 -12.20 -18.05
CA SER A 188 -14.85 -13.23 -17.14
C SER A 188 -14.91 -14.67 -17.67
N SER A 189 -14.91 -14.90 -18.98
CA SER A 189 -15.36 -16.18 -19.55
C SER A 189 -14.46 -17.39 -19.26
N ASP A 190 -13.17 -17.21 -18.93
CA ASP A 190 -12.23 -18.32 -18.72
C ASP A 190 -11.57 -18.38 -17.30
N GLN A 191 -12.09 -17.63 -16.32
CA GLN A 191 -11.39 -17.32 -15.06
C GLN A 191 -11.55 -18.32 -13.90
N HIS A 192 -11.62 -19.64 -14.14
CA HIS A 192 -11.76 -20.60 -13.02
C HIS A 192 -10.54 -20.63 -12.06
N PHE A 193 -9.41 -20.00 -12.42
CA PHE A 193 -8.19 -19.98 -11.59
C PHE A 193 -7.47 -18.63 -11.54
N GLN A 194 -8.01 -17.58 -12.18
CA GLN A 194 -7.25 -16.34 -12.43
C GLN A 194 -7.91 -15.16 -11.71
N TYR A 195 -7.41 -14.83 -10.52
CA TYR A 195 -7.91 -13.70 -9.73
C TYR A 195 -7.36 -12.38 -10.29
N ASN A 196 -8.21 -11.57 -10.93
CA ASN A 196 -7.87 -10.20 -11.34
C ASN A 196 -8.21 -9.19 -10.22
N ARG A 197 -7.74 -9.50 -9.01
CA ARG A 197 -8.05 -8.71 -7.81
C ARG A 197 -7.62 -7.25 -8.01
N CYS A 198 -8.44 -6.32 -7.54
CA CYS A 198 -8.05 -4.92 -7.45
C CYS A 198 -6.96 -4.77 -6.37
N LEU A 199 -5.84 -4.18 -6.74
CA LEU A 199 -4.68 -3.96 -5.88
C LEU A 199 -4.65 -2.53 -5.34
N GLN A 200 -5.05 -1.55 -6.15
CA GLN A 200 -5.05 -0.15 -5.79
C GLN A 200 -6.09 0.62 -6.62
N VAL A 201 -6.66 1.68 -6.04
CA VAL A 201 -7.43 2.69 -6.76
C VAL A 201 -6.78 4.04 -6.49
N VAL A 202 -6.52 4.82 -7.53
CA VAL A 202 -5.92 6.16 -7.42
C VAL A 202 -6.86 7.20 -8.01
N PHE A 203 -7.28 8.16 -7.19
CA PHE A 203 -7.98 9.35 -7.66
C PHE A 203 -6.95 10.26 -8.35
N ALA A 204 -7.20 10.55 -9.62
CA ALA A 204 -6.32 11.34 -10.46
C ALA A 204 -7.08 12.52 -11.05
N TYR A 205 -6.37 13.45 -11.69
CA TYR A 205 -7.02 14.58 -12.36
C TYR A 205 -8.15 14.14 -13.30
N LYS A 206 -9.39 14.51 -12.96
CA LYS A 206 -10.61 14.24 -13.74
C LYS A 206 -10.80 12.77 -14.14
N SER A 207 -10.24 11.85 -13.36
CA SER A 207 -10.25 10.42 -13.67
C SER A 207 -9.96 9.57 -12.44
N ILE A 208 -10.23 8.28 -12.56
CA ILE A 208 -9.87 7.28 -11.56
C ILE A 208 -9.06 6.19 -12.25
N LEU A 209 -7.86 5.93 -11.75
CA LEU A 209 -7.05 4.81 -12.21
C LEU A 209 -7.29 3.60 -11.30
N ILE A 210 -7.83 2.53 -11.86
CA ILE A 210 -7.98 1.24 -11.19
C ILE A 210 -6.80 0.36 -11.59
N VAL A 211 -6.13 -0.19 -10.59
CA VAL A 211 -5.00 -1.11 -10.76
C VAL A 211 -5.42 -2.48 -10.28
N ARG A 212 -5.36 -3.46 -11.17
CA ARG A 212 -5.64 -4.87 -10.89
C ARG A 212 -4.38 -5.71 -11.08
N ALA A 213 -4.44 -6.97 -10.67
CA ALA A 213 -3.34 -7.92 -10.79
C ALA A 213 -2.88 -8.19 -12.24
N ARG A 214 -3.65 -7.77 -13.24
CA ARG A 214 -3.31 -7.96 -14.66
C ARG A 214 -3.35 -6.72 -15.53
N SER A 215 -4.06 -5.70 -15.07
CA SER A 215 -4.36 -4.53 -15.88
C SER A 215 -4.36 -3.26 -15.05
N ILE A 216 -4.19 -2.16 -15.76
CA ILE A 216 -4.61 -0.84 -15.30
C ILE A 216 -5.67 -0.31 -16.23
N GLU A 217 -6.64 0.37 -15.64
CA GLU A 217 -7.82 0.89 -16.33
C GLU A 217 -8.07 2.31 -15.87
N LEU A 218 -8.12 3.24 -16.82
CA LEU A 218 -8.49 4.63 -16.53
C LEU A 218 -9.97 4.80 -16.78
N PHE A 219 -10.69 5.28 -15.78
CA PHE A 219 -12.10 5.65 -15.84
C PHE A 219 -12.23 7.18 -15.82
N PRO A 220 -13.27 7.74 -16.46
CA PRO A 220 -13.60 9.16 -16.29
C PRO A 220 -13.98 9.44 -14.82
N GLU A 221 -13.93 10.71 -14.41
CA GLU A 221 -14.49 11.14 -13.11
C GLU A 221 -15.95 10.67 -13.00
N PRO A 222 -16.31 9.82 -12.02
CA PRO A 222 -17.64 9.24 -11.97
C PRO A 222 -18.67 10.22 -11.42
N GLU A 223 -19.87 10.20 -11.99
CA GLU A 223 -21.02 10.91 -11.45
C GLU A 223 -21.67 10.08 -10.34
N LEU A 224 -21.49 10.48 -9.08
CA LEU A 224 -22.12 9.79 -7.97
C LEU A 224 -23.62 10.10 -7.91
N ARG A 225 -24.46 9.06 -7.90
CA ARG A 225 -25.93 9.19 -7.79
C ARG A 225 -26.46 8.47 -6.56
N SER A 226 -27.63 8.87 -6.05
CA SER A 226 -28.24 8.22 -4.88
C SER A 226 -28.39 6.71 -5.09
N SER A 227 -28.10 5.92 -4.05
CA SER A 227 -28.20 4.44 -4.08
C SER A 227 -29.61 3.93 -4.31
N ASP A 228 -30.64 4.74 -4.04
CA ASP A 228 -32.05 4.36 -4.19
C ASP A 228 -32.48 4.32 -5.66
N GLY A 229 -31.66 4.89 -6.56
CA GLY A 229 -31.90 4.94 -8.00
C GLY A 229 -31.06 3.94 -8.79
N GLN A 230 -31.19 4.00 -10.11
CA GLN A 230 -30.29 3.30 -11.02
C GLN A 230 -28.91 3.96 -10.95
N PHE A 231 -27.91 3.23 -10.45
CA PHE A 231 -26.52 3.70 -10.44
C PHE A 231 -25.96 3.80 -11.87
N VAL A 232 -25.06 4.76 -12.08
CA VAL A 232 -24.37 4.92 -13.37
C VAL A 232 -23.24 3.90 -13.43
N THR A 233 -23.20 3.14 -14.52
CA THR A 233 -22.06 2.27 -14.84
C THR A 233 -21.15 3.02 -15.80
N HIS A 234 -19.90 3.21 -15.39
CA HIS A 234 -18.85 3.78 -16.22
C HIS A 234 -17.94 2.66 -16.72
N HIS A 235 -17.48 2.81 -17.97
CA HIS A 235 -16.51 1.94 -18.61
C HIS A 235 -15.16 2.64 -18.72
N PRO A 236 -14.05 1.89 -18.79
CA PRO A 236 -12.73 2.49 -18.93
C PRO A 236 -12.62 3.25 -20.25
N ILE A 237 -11.99 4.42 -20.19
CA ILE A 237 -11.62 5.24 -21.36
C ILE A 237 -10.24 4.86 -21.90
N ALA A 238 -9.42 4.17 -21.10
CA ALA A 238 -8.15 3.59 -21.53
C ALA A 238 -7.80 2.36 -20.70
N TYR A 239 -6.99 1.47 -21.28
CA TYR A 239 -6.61 0.18 -20.69
C TYR A 239 -5.18 -0.19 -21.08
N HIS A 240 -4.46 -0.84 -20.17
CA HIS A 240 -3.17 -1.48 -20.46
C HIS A 240 -2.98 -2.72 -19.56
N SER A 241 -2.40 -3.78 -20.11
CA SER A 241 -2.04 -4.99 -19.33
C SER A 241 -0.54 -5.10 -19.19
N PHE A 242 -0.10 -5.41 -17.97
CA PHE A 242 1.30 -5.74 -17.66
C PHE A 242 1.55 -7.26 -17.65
N GLY A 243 0.56 -8.07 -18.05
CA GLY A 243 0.56 -9.50 -17.73
C GLY A 243 0.36 -9.71 -16.23
N TRP A 244 0.93 -10.77 -15.67
CA TRP A 244 0.75 -11.09 -14.26
C TRP A 244 1.67 -10.25 -13.35
N VAL A 245 1.09 -9.55 -12.38
CA VAL A 245 1.86 -8.75 -11.41
C VAL A 245 1.66 -9.25 -9.98
N ASP A 246 2.76 -9.40 -9.25
CA ASP A 246 2.76 -9.74 -7.84
C ASP A 246 2.29 -8.57 -6.98
N GLY A 247 2.83 -7.39 -7.32
CA GLY A 247 2.69 -6.17 -6.54
C GLY A 247 2.85 -4.97 -7.45
N VAL A 248 2.15 -3.91 -7.09
CA VAL A 248 2.11 -2.67 -7.84
C VAL A 248 1.91 -1.52 -6.88
N SER A 249 2.53 -0.39 -7.19
CA SER A 249 2.33 0.86 -6.47
C SER A 249 2.21 1.99 -7.46
N VAL A 250 1.12 2.73 -7.37
CA VAL A 250 0.91 3.94 -8.14
C VAL A 250 0.92 5.15 -7.21
N SER A 251 1.72 6.15 -7.56
CA SER A 251 1.79 7.41 -6.82
C SER A 251 1.77 8.58 -7.80
N PRO A 252 0.99 9.65 -7.54
CA PRO A 252 1.18 10.92 -8.20
C PRO A 252 2.60 11.44 -7.93
N GLN A 253 3.25 12.00 -8.95
CA GLN A 253 4.56 12.62 -8.82
C GLN A 253 4.40 14.08 -8.43
N LEU A 254 4.82 14.42 -7.21
CA LEU A 254 4.79 15.82 -6.79
C LEU A 254 5.66 16.67 -7.72
N HIS A 255 5.05 17.58 -8.47
CA HIS A 255 5.77 18.54 -9.31
C HIS A 255 5.79 19.89 -8.61
N CYS A 256 6.90 20.21 -7.95
CA CYS A 256 7.14 21.58 -7.48
C CYS A 256 7.35 22.48 -8.71
N SER A 257 6.26 23.08 -9.19
CA SER A 257 6.34 24.21 -10.11
C SER A 257 7.08 25.36 -9.44
N ALA A 258 7.72 26.24 -10.22
CA ALA A 258 8.41 27.41 -9.67
C ALA A 258 7.47 28.37 -8.90
N SER A 259 6.15 28.26 -9.11
CA SER A 259 5.12 29.00 -8.38
C SER A 259 4.76 28.38 -7.02
N GLY A 260 5.25 27.18 -6.70
CA GLY A 260 4.94 26.47 -5.46
C GLY A 260 3.50 25.97 -5.36
N ILE A 261 2.71 26.07 -6.43
CA ILE A 261 1.36 25.53 -6.51
C ILE A 261 1.46 24.15 -7.18
N PRO A 262 1.02 23.07 -6.51
CA PRO A 262 0.93 21.75 -7.13
C PRO A 262 0.09 21.85 -8.40
N ASP A 263 0.62 21.33 -9.51
CA ASP A 263 -0.18 21.18 -10.72
C ASP A 263 -1.22 20.10 -10.44
N PRO A 264 -2.54 20.34 -10.54
CA PRO A 264 -3.52 19.29 -10.31
C PRO A 264 -3.39 18.14 -11.31
N HIS A 265 -2.70 18.35 -12.44
CA HIS A 265 -2.51 17.37 -13.50
C HIS A 265 -1.11 16.75 -13.48
N GLU A 266 -0.76 16.10 -12.38
CA GLU A 266 0.56 15.46 -12.22
C GLU A 266 0.68 14.14 -12.98
N ALA A 267 1.91 13.77 -13.36
CA ALA A 267 2.18 12.44 -13.90
C ALA A 267 2.04 11.37 -12.81
N LEU A 268 1.54 10.19 -13.16
CA LEU A 268 1.46 9.06 -12.24
C LEU A 268 2.66 8.14 -12.48
N SER A 269 3.42 7.85 -11.42
CA SER A 269 4.42 6.79 -11.44
C SER A 269 3.77 5.46 -11.10
N ILE A 270 4.09 4.42 -11.84
CA ILE A 270 3.56 3.08 -11.67
C ILE A 270 4.76 2.14 -11.51
N LEU A 271 5.00 1.67 -10.30
CA LEU A 271 6.06 0.70 -10.02
C LEU A 271 5.46 -0.71 -10.00
N VAL A 272 5.92 -1.57 -10.91
CA VAL A 272 5.39 -2.92 -11.11
C VAL A 272 6.43 -3.95 -10.72
N ARG A 273 6.04 -4.95 -9.93
CA ARG A 273 6.76 -6.23 -9.82
C ARG A 273 6.04 -7.27 -10.65
N ALA A 274 6.56 -7.52 -11.84
CA ALA A 274 6.06 -8.61 -12.68
C ALA A 274 6.38 -9.96 -12.01
N GLU A 275 5.42 -10.88 -12.05
CA GLU A 275 5.68 -12.30 -11.80
C GLU A 275 5.65 -13.05 -13.14
N SER A 276 6.59 -13.98 -13.31
CA SER A 276 6.66 -14.78 -14.53
C SER A 276 5.68 -15.94 -14.43
N ASP A 277 4.74 -16.03 -15.37
CA ASP A 277 3.86 -17.20 -15.55
C ASP A 277 4.65 -18.48 -15.84
N ASN A 278 5.93 -18.36 -16.19
CA ASN A 278 6.81 -19.50 -16.42
C ASN A 278 7.58 -19.85 -15.14
N PRO A 279 7.21 -20.91 -14.41
CA PRO A 279 7.93 -21.33 -13.21
C PRO A 279 9.38 -21.74 -13.48
N TRP A 280 9.74 -21.95 -14.75
CA TRP A 280 11.07 -22.36 -15.22
C TRP A 280 11.89 -21.23 -15.84
N SER A 281 11.33 -20.02 -15.99
CA SER A 281 12.17 -18.90 -16.38
C SER A 281 13.13 -18.57 -15.23
N SER A 282 14.40 -18.38 -15.58
CA SER A 282 15.41 -17.86 -14.67
C SER A 282 15.32 -16.34 -14.53
N ASP A 283 14.22 -15.74 -15.00
CA ASP A 283 14.11 -14.30 -15.11
C ASP A 283 14.19 -13.68 -13.72
N VAL A 284 15.18 -12.81 -13.55
CA VAL A 284 15.31 -11.93 -12.40
C VAL A 284 14.00 -11.17 -12.32
N HIS A 285 13.24 -11.36 -11.24
CA HIS A 285 12.04 -10.58 -11.00
C HIS A 285 12.49 -9.13 -10.95
N LYS A 286 11.98 -8.25 -11.81
CA LYS A 286 12.40 -6.85 -11.80
C LYS A 286 11.27 -6.01 -11.26
N LEU A 287 11.66 -4.95 -10.56
CA LEU A 287 10.80 -3.81 -10.35
C LEU A 287 11.00 -2.87 -11.54
N GLU A 288 9.93 -2.65 -12.29
CA GLU A 288 9.92 -1.83 -13.50
C GLU A 288 9.05 -0.61 -13.24
N LEU A 289 9.61 0.56 -13.52
CA LEU A 289 8.90 1.82 -13.38
C LEU A 289 8.26 2.18 -14.73
N TYR A 290 6.98 2.51 -14.70
CA TYR A 290 6.25 3.12 -15.79
C TYR A 290 5.77 4.51 -15.38
N VAL A 291 5.57 5.38 -16.36
CA VAL A 291 5.04 6.73 -16.13
C VAL A 291 3.83 6.95 -17.02
N LEU A 292 2.73 7.33 -16.40
CA LEU A 292 1.52 7.76 -17.10
C LEU A 292 1.52 9.29 -17.17
N HIS A 293 1.77 9.82 -18.36
CA HIS A 293 1.92 11.25 -18.57
C HIS A 293 0.55 11.96 -18.70
N PRO A 294 0.43 13.19 -18.18
CA PRO A 294 -0.69 14.07 -18.45
C PRO A 294 -0.90 14.27 -19.96
N ASN A 295 -2.15 14.25 -20.41
CA ASN A 295 -2.50 14.64 -21.76
C ASN A 295 -2.87 16.13 -21.78
N PHE A 296 -1.95 16.99 -22.22
CA PHE A 296 -2.19 18.44 -22.29
C PHE A 296 -3.21 18.86 -23.35
N GLU A 297 -3.62 17.96 -24.25
CA GLU A 297 -4.72 18.19 -25.20
C GLU A 297 -6.10 17.91 -24.58
N TYR A 298 -6.13 17.44 -23.32
CA TYR A 298 -7.38 17.21 -22.60
C TYR A 298 -8.12 18.53 -22.40
N VAL A 299 -9.33 18.60 -22.96
CA VAL A 299 -10.28 19.68 -22.73
C VAL A 299 -11.47 19.09 -22.00
N ASP A 300 -11.86 19.72 -20.90
CA ASP A 300 -13.07 19.40 -20.15
C ASP A 300 -14.30 19.79 -20.98
N SER A 301 -14.63 18.96 -21.98
CA SER A 301 -15.72 19.19 -22.94
C SER A 301 -16.50 17.90 -23.20
N ALA A 302 -17.81 18.02 -23.21
CA ALA A 302 -18.75 16.90 -23.36
C ALA A 302 -18.76 16.24 -24.75
N ALA A 303 -18.08 16.82 -25.75
CA ALA A 303 -18.28 16.45 -27.16
C ALA A 303 -17.53 15.17 -27.60
N ALA A 304 -16.43 14.80 -26.94
CA ALA A 304 -15.74 13.51 -27.09
C ALA A 304 -14.74 13.35 -25.94
N PRO A 305 -14.76 12.23 -25.18
CA PRO A 305 -13.87 12.06 -24.04
C PRO A 305 -12.46 11.76 -24.53
N ILE A 306 -11.65 12.80 -24.71
CA ILE A 306 -10.20 12.67 -24.75
C ILE A 306 -9.76 12.21 -23.36
N SER A 307 -8.84 11.24 -23.28
CA SER A 307 -8.31 10.78 -21.99
C SER A 307 -7.46 11.88 -21.35
N PRO A 308 -7.61 12.18 -20.04
CA PRO A 308 -6.74 13.11 -19.33
C PRO A 308 -5.30 12.61 -19.22
N TYR A 309 -5.03 11.34 -19.49
CA TYR A 309 -3.69 10.76 -19.50
C TYR A 309 -3.37 10.05 -20.81
N LEU A 310 -2.09 10.05 -21.18
CA LEU A 310 -1.58 9.38 -22.37
C LEU A 310 -1.39 7.89 -22.10
N PHE A 311 -2.12 7.05 -22.84
CA PHE A 311 -2.00 5.60 -22.79
C PHE A 311 -1.34 5.04 -24.07
N PRO A 312 -0.58 3.92 -23.96
CA PRO A 312 -0.24 3.18 -22.74
C PRO A 312 0.81 3.92 -21.88
N PRO A 313 1.00 3.55 -20.59
CA PRO A 313 2.10 4.05 -19.79
C PRO A 313 3.46 3.84 -20.45
N VAL A 314 4.36 4.79 -20.28
CA VAL A 314 5.71 4.74 -20.85
C VAL A 314 6.63 4.01 -19.89
N HIS A 315 7.25 2.91 -20.34
CA HIS A 315 8.27 2.20 -19.57
C HIS A 315 9.52 3.08 -19.38
N SER A 316 9.93 3.25 -18.13
CA SER A 316 11.15 3.96 -17.76
C SER A 316 12.37 3.06 -17.93
N THR A 317 13.54 3.65 -18.17
CA THR A 317 14.80 2.91 -18.16
C THR A 317 15.22 2.49 -16.74
N LEU A 318 14.55 3.03 -15.72
CA LEU A 318 14.80 2.71 -14.33
C LEU A 318 14.14 1.38 -13.97
N SER A 319 14.98 0.40 -13.64
CA SER A 319 14.55 -0.87 -13.08
C SER A 319 15.43 -1.22 -11.88
N SER A 320 14.86 -1.96 -10.94
CA SER A 320 15.60 -2.53 -9.83
C SER A 320 15.53 -4.05 -9.87
N PRO A 321 16.65 -4.76 -9.69
CA PRO A 321 16.61 -6.21 -9.56
C PRO A 321 15.83 -6.59 -8.30
N SER A 322 15.05 -7.66 -8.40
CA SER A 322 14.43 -8.39 -7.31
C SER A 322 14.76 -9.88 -7.45
N VAL A 323 14.89 -10.52 -6.31
CA VAL A 323 15.11 -11.94 -6.13
C VAL A 323 13.78 -12.67 -6.10
N ARG A 324 13.70 -13.78 -6.85
CA ARG A 324 12.60 -14.75 -6.76
C ARG A 324 12.65 -15.48 -5.43
N GLY A 325 11.52 -15.54 -4.73
CA GLY A 325 11.44 -16.20 -3.44
C GLY A 325 10.01 -16.34 -2.95
N PHE A 326 9.84 -17.03 -1.82
CA PHE A 326 8.53 -17.14 -1.19
C PHE A 326 8.17 -15.78 -0.57
N LEU A 327 7.29 -15.05 -1.24
CA LEU A 327 6.89 -13.71 -0.84
C LEU A 327 5.55 -13.75 -0.10
N ARG A 328 5.55 -13.36 1.18
CA ARG A 328 4.32 -13.26 1.98
C ARG A 328 3.71 -11.87 1.96
N CYS A 329 4.56 -10.85 1.88
CA CYS A 329 4.17 -9.46 1.72
C CYS A 329 4.45 -9.06 0.27
N THR A 330 3.38 -8.98 -0.53
CA THR A 330 3.48 -8.55 -1.93
C THR A 330 3.55 -7.03 -2.08
N ASP A 331 3.51 -6.30 -0.98
CA ASP A 331 3.39 -4.85 -1.04
C ASP A 331 4.69 -4.21 -1.55
N ILE A 332 4.49 -3.18 -2.35
CA ILE A 332 5.51 -2.27 -2.83
C ILE A 332 4.90 -0.90 -2.60
N ILE A 333 5.67 0.00 -2.02
CA ILE A 333 5.17 1.34 -1.74
C ILE A 333 6.12 2.31 -2.40
N LEU A 334 5.60 3.03 -3.40
CA LEU A 334 6.25 4.14 -4.05
C LEU A 334 5.66 5.42 -3.49
N GLY A 335 6.51 6.26 -2.90
CA GLY A 335 6.10 7.57 -2.43
C GLY A 335 6.14 8.63 -3.54
N GLN A 336 5.45 9.75 -3.29
CA GLN A 336 5.34 10.92 -4.17
C GLN A 336 6.67 11.60 -4.49
N TYR A 337 7.69 11.47 -3.63
CA TYR A 337 9.05 12.00 -3.87
C TYR A 337 9.92 11.03 -4.68
N GLY A 338 9.38 9.88 -5.08
CA GLY A 338 10.03 8.89 -5.92
C GLY A 338 10.87 7.89 -5.13
N THR A 339 10.73 7.80 -3.80
CA THR A 339 11.39 6.73 -3.03
C THR A 339 10.46 5.53 -2.94
N ALA A 340 11.00 4.34 -3.12
CA ALA A 340 10.22 3.11 -3.03
C ALA A 340 10.84 2.14 -2.04
N ILE A 341 9.96 1.37 -1.37
CA ILE A 341 10.35 0.30 -0.47
C ILE A 341 9.56 -0.98 -0.76
N TRP A 342 10.20 -2.12 -0.53
CA TRP A 342 9.58 -3.44 -0.69
C TRP A 342 10.31 -4.50 0.13
N ILE A 343 9.64 -5.63 0.36
CA ILE A 343 10.28 -6.81 0.94
C ILE A 343 10.98 -7.61 -0.17
N GLN A 344 12.28 -7.80 -0.01
CA GLN A 344 13.08 -8.71 -0.79
C GLN A 344 12.99 -10.11 -0.16
N PRO A 345 12.30 -11.08 -0.79
CA PRO A 345 12.16 -12.40 -0.22
C PRO A 345 13.50 -13.12 -0.21
N ARG A 346 13.56 -14.20 0.58
CA ARG A 346 14.71 -15.11 0.55
C ARG A 346 14.80 -15.72 -0.84
N PRO A 347 15.98 -15.73 -1.48
CA PRO A 347 16.20 -16.53 -2.67
C PRO A 347 15.65 -17.93 -2.46
N SER A 348 14.87 -18.45 -3.41
CA SER A 348 14.55 -19.86 -3.39
C SER A 348 15.87 -20.63 -3.27
N ARG A 349 15.95 -21.54 -2.27
CA ARG A 349 17.01 -22.54 -2.27
C ARG A 349 16.91 -23.19 -3.65
N GLY A 350 18.03 -23.16 -4.40
CA GLY A 350 18.00 -23.35 -5.85
C GLY A 350 17.25 -24.62 -6.29
N PRO A 351 16.95 -24.75 -7.59
CA PRO A 351 16.27 -25.91 -8.16
C PRO A 351 17.18 -27.14 -8.18
N ASP A 352 17.75 -27.51 -7.04
CA ASP A 352 18.43 -28.79 -6.91
C ASP A 352 17.32 -29.84 -6.81
N LEU A 353 17.28 -30.74 -7.79
CA LEU A 353 16.27 -31.79 -7.95
C LEU A 353 16.21 -32.73 -6.73
N THR A 354 17.20 -32.65 -5.85
CA THR A 354 17.23 -33.33 -4.55
C THR A 354 16.20 -32.77 -3.56
N PHE A 355 15.65 -31.56 -3.74
CA PHE A 355 14.61 -31.04 -2.83
C PHE A 355 13.34 -31.92 -2.76
N PHE A 356 13.02 -32.64 -3.85
CA PHE A 356 11.92 -33.61 -3.87
C PHE A 356 12.35 -35.02 -3.41
N ASP A 357 13.64 -35.25 -3.20
CA ASP A 357 14.13 -36.46 -2.59
C ASP A 357 13.88 -36.37 -1.08
N VAL A 358 12.78 -36.97 -0.65
CA VAL A 358 12.33 -37.08 0.75
C VAL A 358 13.41 -37.76 1.64
N HIS A 359 14.42 -38.40 1.04
CA HIS A 359 15.55 -38.99 1.76
C HIS A 359 16.73 -38.03 1.95
N SER A 360 16.77 -36.90 1.24
CA SER A 360 17.75 -35.83 1.46
C SER A 360 17.29 -34.89 2.56
N SER A 361 17.29 -35.45 3.78
CA SER A 361 17.17 -34.69 5.02
C SER A 361 18.22 -33.57 5.08
N GLU A 362 17.91 -32.49 5.81
CA GLU A 362 18.66 -31.23 5.99
C GLU A 362 20.17 -31.34 6.32
N THR A 363 20.75 -32.54 6.36
CA THR A 363 22.08 -32.83 6.87
C THR A 363 23.23 -32.82 5.85
N GLN A 364 22.98 -32.67 4.53
CA GLN A 364 24.03 -32.91 3.52
C GLN A 364 24.49 -31.72 2.65
N ALA A 365 23.81 -30.57 2.69
CA ALA A 365 24.34 -29.37 2.03
C ALA A 365 25.07 -28.51 3.07
N PRO A 366 26.34 -28.10 2.85
CA PRO A 366 27.00 -27.15 3.73
C PRO A 366 26.10 -25.90 3.84
N GLU A 367 25.73 -25.53 5.07
CA GLU A 367 24.91 -24.37 5.37
C GLU A 367 25.54 -23.12 4.73
N ARG A 368 25.14 -22.80 3.50
CA ARG A 368 25.33 -21.45 2.99
C ARG A 368 24.51 -20.56 3.90
N ALA A 369 25.15 -19.54 4.47
CA ALA A 369 24.53 -18.57 5.37
C ALA A 369 23.10 -18.27 4.90
N SER A 370 22.11 -18.65 5.71
CA SER A 370 20.70 -18.59 5.31
C SER A 370 20.40 -17.16 4.88
N SER A 371 20.16 -16.94 3.59
CA SER A 371 19.72 -15.64 3.10
C SER A 371 18.41 -15.32 3.82
N ARG A 372 18.39 -14.22 4.56
CA ARG A 372 17.22 -13.76 5.32
C ARG A 372 16.40 -12.80 4.48
N GLU A 373 15.10 -12.68 4.80
CA GLU A 373 14.26 -11.64 4.19
C GLU A 373 14.87 -10.27 4.53
N SER A 374 14.86 -9.36 3.55
CA SER A 374 15.44 -8.03 3.73
C SER A 374 14.52 -6.97 3.17
N LEU A 375 14.49 -5.82 3.84
CA LEU A 375 13.79 -4.63 3.39
C LEU A 375 14.72 -3.93 2.41
N ALA A 376 14.26 -3.81 1.17
CA ALA A 376 14.97 -3.13 0.12
C ALA A 376 14.31 -1.78 -0.18
N ALA A 377 15.10 -0.86 -0.70
CA ALA A 377 14.64 0.44 -1.13
C ALA A 377 15.42 0.95 -2.33
N ALA A 378 14.81 1.83 -3.11
CA ALA A 378 15.47 2.52 -4.21
C ALA A 378 14.89 3.93 -4.38
N VAL A 379 15.64 4.78 -5.08
CA VAL A 379 15.18 6.09 -5.55
C VAL A 379 14.88 5.98 -7.04
N PHE A 380 13.63 6.22 -7.39
CA PHE A 380 13.09 6.25 -8.74
C PHE A 380 12.87 7.70 -9.22
N ALA A 381 12.17 7.86 -10.35
CA ALA A 381 11.85 9.17 -10.89
C ALA A 381 10.99 9.98 -9.94
N GLY A 382 11.51 11.13 -9.52
CA GLY A 382 10.85 12.07 -8.62
C GLY A 382 11.71 13.31 -8.33
N PRO A 383 11.22 14.26 -7.52
CA PRO A 383 11.96 15.46 -7.10
C PRO A 383 13.36 15.17 -6.57
N LEU A 384 13.52 14.07 -5.81
CA LEU A 384 14.81 13.70 -5.23
C LEU A 384 15.84 13.35 -6.31
N GLN A 385 15.47 12.54 -7.30
CA GLN A 385 16.37 12.19 -8.41
C GLN A 385 16.67 13.41 -9.30
N ARG A 386 15.67 14.23 -9.62
CA ARG A 386 15.83 15.40 -10.50
C ARG A 386 16.86 16.38 -9.96
N ASN A 387 16.86 16.60 -8.64
CA ASN A 387 17.80 17.50 -7.97
C ASN A 387 19.18 16.87 -7.76
N HIS A 388 19.31 15.54 -7.90
CA HIS A 388 20.54 14.80 -7.65
C HIS A 388 20.80 13.74 -8.72
N ALA A 389 21.05 14.17 -9.97
CA ALA A 389 21.25 13.26 -11.12
C ALA A 389 22.39 12.23 -10.96
N LYS A 390 23.30 12.43 -9.98
CA LYS A 390 24.39 11.49 -9.66
C LYS A 390 23.99 10.42 -8.64
N LEU A 391 22.74 10.38 -8.20
CA LEU A 391 22.26 9.39 -7.24
C LEU A 391 22.43 7.97 -7.80
N ASN A 392 22.85 7.05 -6.93
CA ASN A 392 22.79 5.63 -7.23
C ASN A 392 21.32 5.19 -7.18
N LEU A 393 20.78 4.81 -8.33
CA LEU A 393 19.39 4.37 -8.50
C LEU A 393 19.20 2.88 -8.22
N GLY A 394 20.29 2.16 -7.91
CA GLY A 394 20.22 0.75 -7.57
C GLY A 394 19.50 0.51 -6.25
N ALA A 395 18.83 -0.63 -6.16
CA ALA A 395 18.31 -1.13 -4.89
C ALA A 395 19.41 -1.22 -3.84
N ARG A 396 19.05 -0.79 -2.63
CA ARG A 396 19.86 -0.93 -1.43
C ARG A 396 19.07 -1.66 -0.35
N MET A 397 19.79 -2.43 0.45
CA MET A 397 19.23 -3.13 1.60
C MET A 397 19.22 -2.17 2.80
N LEU A 398 18.04 -1.86 3.32
CA LEU A 398 17.89 -0.99 4.49
C LEU A 398 17.95 -1.76 5.80
N TRP A 399 17.35 -2.96 5.81
CA TRP A 399 17.23 -3.76 7.02
C TRP A 399 17.13 -5.24 6.68
N THR A 400 17.65 -6.10 7.56
CA THR A 400 17.58 -7.55 7.39
C THR A 400 16.88 -8.14 8.59
N GLN A 401 15.97 -9.09 8.36
CA GLN A 401 15.33 -9.81 9.45
C GLN A 401 16.40 -10.47 10.34
N THR A 402 16.31 -10.27 11.65
CA THR A 402 17.28 -10.82 12.61
C THR A 402 16.76 -12.07 13.30
N VAL A 403 15.44 -12.24 13.37
CA VAL A 403 14.78 -13.33 14.07
C VAL A 403 14.56 -14.51 13.13
N ASP A 404 15.07 -15.67 13.51
CA ASP A 404 14.88 -16.90 12.73
C ASP A 404 13.40 -17.30 12.71
N ASN A 405 12.95 -17.84 11.57
CA ASN A 405 11.55 -18.24 11.33
C ASN A 405 10.50 -17.13 11.48
N SER A 406 10.92 -15.86 11.51
CA SER A 406 10.04 -14.71 11.39
C SER A 406 9.99 -14.25 9.95
N HIS A 407 8.78 -14.04 9.44
CA HIS A 407 8.53 -13.59 8.07
C HIS A 407 7.67 -12.35 8.06
N TRP A 408 8.03 -11.37 7.24
CA TRP A 408 7.21 -10.18 7.09
C TRP A 408 5.99 -10.48 6.21
N THR A 409 4.83 -10.11 6.72
CA THR A 409 3.51 -10.37 6.13
C THR A 409 2.78 -9.09 5.76
N ALA A 410 3.22 -7.94 6.28
CA ALA A 410 2.65 -6.64 5.98
C ALA A 410 3.74 -5.57 5.99
N LEU A 411 3.56 -4.54 5.18
CA LEU A 411 4.48 -3.41 5.03
C LEU A 411 3.67 -2.12 4.89
N ASP A 412 4.11 -1.06 5.55
CA ASP A 412 3.66 0.30 5.26
C ASP A 412 4.83 1.30 5.24
N TYR A 413 4.65 2.39 4.50
CA TYR A 413 5.64 3.44 4.32
C TYR A 413 5.00 4.82 4.36
N ASP A 414 5.40 5.62 5.33
CA ASP A 414 5.16 7.05 5.28
C ASP A 414 6.45 7.74 4.82
N GLU A 415 6.44 8.19 3.56
CA GLU A 415 7.57 8.89 2.95
C GLU A 415 7.80 10.26 3.57
N GLU A 416 6.76 10.99 3.99
CA GLU A 416 6.91 12.34 4.53
C GLU A 416 7.58 12.33 5.90
N ILE A 417 7.23 11.35 6.74
CA ILE A 417 7.83 11.16 8.07
C ILE A 417 9.11 10.32 7.98
N GLY A 418 9.34 9.63 6.86
CA GLY A 418 10.41 8.64 6.75
C GLY A 418 10.27 7.53 7.79
N ARG A 419 9.09 6.91 7.86
CA ARG A 419 8.80 5.79 8.77
C ARG A 419 8.35 4.56 7.98
N ILE A 420 8.83 3.41 8.41
CA ILE A 420 8.49 2.12 7.80
C ILE A 420 7.93 1.22 8.88
N ALA A 421 6.75 0.64 8.66
CA ALA A 421 6.16 -0.34 9.56
C ALA A 421 6.17 -1.73 8.92
N LEU A 422 6.57 -2.74 9.68
CA LEU A 422 6.69 -4.13 9.24
C LEU A 422 5.90 -5.02 10.18
N GLY A 423 4.89 -5.72 9.66
CA GLY A 423 4.16 -6.76 10.40
C GLY A 423 4.75 -8.14 10.13
N SER A 424 4.86 -8.99 11.17
CA SER A 424 5.34 -10.37 11.02
C SER A 424 4.26 -11.42 11.25
N ASN A 425 4.51 -12.63 10.72
CA ASN A 425 3.71 -13.82 10.99
C ASN A 425 3.73 -14.27 12.46
N GLN A 426 4.65 -13.77 13.28
CA GLN A 426 4.74 -14.03 14.72
C GLN A 426 3.97 -12.99 15.56
N GLY A 427 3.29 -12.04 14.92
CA GLY A 427 2.54 -11.00 15.62
C GLY A 427 3.40 -9.83 16.12
N VAL A 428 4.66 -9.75 15.69
CA VAL A 428 5.59 -8.66 16.02
C VAL A 428 5.44 -7.56 14.97
N VAL A 429 5.44 -6.31 15.43
CA VAL A 429 5.55 -5.14 14.57
C VAL A 429 6.89 -4.46 14.83
N THR A 430 7.61 -4.18 13.74
CA THR A 430 8.85 -3.41 13.75
C THR A 430 8.61 -2.09 13.03
N VAL A 431 8.86 -0.98 13.72
CA VAL A 431 8.85 0.36 13.12
C VAL A 431 10.29 0.86 13.00
N LEU A 432 10.65 1.32 11.81
CA LEU A 432 11.95 1.89 11.48
C LEU A 432 11.78 3.39 11.20
N GLU A 433 12.55 4.22 11.89
CA GLU A 433 12.61 5.66 11.61
C GLU A 433 13.89 5.96 10.82
N LEU A 434 13.75 6.63 9.67
CA LEU A 434 14.85 6.90 8.75
C LEU A 434 15.63 8.19 9.09
N ALA A 435 14.99 9.14 9.78
CA ALA A 435 15.50 10.49 10.03
C ALA A 435 15.43 10.92 11.50
#